data_AF-A0A2V9LTY5-F1
#
_entry.id   AF-A0A2V9LTY5-F1
#
_cell.length_a   1.000
_cell.length_b   1.000
_cell.length_c   1.000
_cell.angle_alpha   90.00
_cell.angle_beta   90.00
_cell.angle_gamma   90.00
#
_symmetry.space_group_name_H-M   'P 1'
#
loop_
_entity.id
_entity.type
_entity.pdbx_description
1 polymer ?
#
loop_
_entity_poly.entity_id
_entity_poly.type
_entity_poly.pdbx_seq_one_letter_code
_entity_poly.pdbx_strand_id
1 'polypeptide(L)'
;MRVVKSISEIHSLARDAHARGRSLALVPTMGALHEGHFSLIRQAKRQCDVVVVSIFVNPKQFNSPEDLTDYPRDLNRDLELLEPLRIDAVFAPSEMEMYPEGFSTGVVPGEVAKPLEGEFRPGYFAGVATVVLELLNIIRPDLAYFGQKDFQQTLVVRRMVEDLNLDVRLVICPTMREADGLAFSSRNSRLNPEERKAATVLYRSLCRAEKLAHGGESLASKLLKAIREVFAGEPLARLEYAAVVEPQNLKPAKRVISGCVALVAARVGAVRLIDNLILGPLGAAPEMLLQLALTSWPILDAGGLIPGFETETTRVKIAACRECAAIPTILLPPREFLSGYVKMYYPDRGAPRIAVIGRDAPLSPSTFLYRQPETGNRFVAGLFDLLGVKSFTEFKQRFVLTDALRCHSTAPHVAEKGLAYCSHHLRAELKLFPNLHTFVVLGDDAYLQFQRHLLERGPGGFKPLDELLQPQGWAREEVRIPTLTARLLKVFYCYHPTFGYKRSPSIAPFLA
;
A
#
# COMPACT_ATOMS: atom_id res chain seq x y z
N MET A 1 8.85 -24.64 4.66
CA MET A 1 7.43 -24.32 4.89
C MET A 1 6.90 -25.25 5.97
N ARG A 2 6.42 -24.73 7.11
CA ARG A 2 5.71 -25.53 8.14
C ARG A 2 4.22 -25.57 7.84
N VAL A 3 3.58 -26.73 7.97
CA VAL A 3 2.11 -26.82 7.95
C VAL A 3 1.61 -26.85 9.38
N VAL A 4 0.72 -25.93 9.72
CA VAL A 4 0.20 -25.70 11.07
C VAL A 4 -1.32 -25.83 11.04
N LYS A 5 -1.89 -26.61 11.95
CA LYS A 5 -3.34 -26.88 11.99
C LYS A 5 -4.04 -26.31 13.22
N SER A 6 -3.31 -25.97 14.27
CA SER A 6 -3.88 -25.42 15.50
C SER A 6 -3.57 -23.94 15.68
N ILE A 7 -4.49 -23.23 16.33
CA ILE A 7 -4.35 -21.83 16.74
C ILE A 7 -3.15 -21.67 17.69
N SER A 8 -2.94 -22.62 18.59
CA SER A 8 -1.82 -22.59 19.54
C SER A 8 -0.45 -22.61 18.84
N GLU A 9 -0.28 -23.45 17.82
CA GLU A 9 0.97 -23.53 17.07
C GLU A 9 1.24 -22.27 16.24
N ILE A 10 0.22 -21.71 15.59
CA ILE A 10 0.41 -20.50 14.78
C ILE A 10 0.63 -19.28 15.67
N HIS A 11 -0.02 -19.21 16.85
CA HIS A 11 0.29 -18.23 17.89
C HIS A 11 1.77 -18.30 18.30
N SER A 12 2.31 -19.51 18.49
CA SER A 12 3.71 -19.70 18.86
C SER A 12 4.65 -19.17 17.78
N LEU A 13 4.38 -19.48 16.51
CA LEU A 13 5.15 -18.99 15.37
C LEU A 13 5.10 -17.46 15.26
N ALA A 14 3.91 -16.87 15.36
CA ALA A 14 3.74 -15.42 15.29
C ALA A 14 4.46 -14.70 16.44
N ARG A 15 4.35 -15.22 17.68
CA ARG A 15 5.07 -14.65 18.82
C ARG A 15 6.59 -14.71 18.66
N ASP A 16 7.14 -15.81 18.17
CA ASP A 16 8.59 -15.93 17.92
C ASP A 16 9.05 -14.95 16.83
N ALA A 17 8.27 -14.77 15.75
CA ALA A 17 8.56 -13.79 14.72
C ALA A 17 8.63 -12.35 15.29
N HIS A 18 7.60 -11.94 16.03
CA HIS A 18 7.56 -10.61 16.64
C HIS A 18 8.63 -10.41 17.72
N ALA A 19 8.90 -11.43 18.56
CA ALA A 19 9.95 -11.36 19.58
C ALA A 19 11.35 -11.14 18.97
N ARG A 20 11.56 -11.59 17.74
CA ARG A 20 12.79 -11.37 16.96
C ARG A 20 12.75 -10.10 16.11
N GLY A 21 11.70 -9.28 16.21
CA GLY A 21 11.52 -8.07 15.41
C GLY A 21 11.36 -8.34 13.91
N ARG A 22 10.94 -9.55 13.52
CA ARG A 22 10.70 -9.92 12.11
C ARG A 22 9.28 -9.54 11.71
N SER A 23 9.15 -8.93 10.54
CA SER A 23 7.87 -8.62 9.94
C SER A 23 7.12 -9.87 9.47
N LEU A 24 5.82 -9.94 9.74
CA LEU A 24 4.95 -11.06 9.43
C LEU A 24 3.85 -10.67 8.44
N ALA A 25 3.75 -11.42 7.34
CA ALA A 25 2.67 -11.30 6.36
C ALA A 25 1.63 -12.41 6.51
N LEU A 26 0.38 -12.07 6.26
CA LEU A 26 -0.73 -13.00 6.06
C LEU A 26 -1.28 -12.88 4.63
N VAL A 27 -1.40 -14.01 3.94
CA VAL A 27 -2.20 -14.13 2.72
C VAL A 27 -3.38 -15.06 3.02
N PRO A 28 -4.58 -14.53 3.31
CA PRO A 28 -5.72 -15.37 3.62
C PRO A 28 -6.36 -15.93 2.35
N THR A 29 -6.54 -17.25 2.29
CA THR A 29 -7.12 -17.95 1.14
C THR A 29 -8.11 -19.04 1.56
N MET A 30 -8.91 -19.52 0.62
CA MET A 30 -9.75 -20.72 0.77
C MET A 30 -9.13 -21.98 0.17
N GLY A 31 -7.86 -21.94 -0.27
CA GLY A 31 -7.23 -23.01 -1.04
C GLY A 31 -7.55 -22.96 -2.54
N ALA A 32 -7.32 -24.06 -3.24
CA ALA A 32 -7.39 -24.16 -4.71
C ALA A 32 -6.59 -23.04 -5.38
N LEU A 33 -5.31 -23.01 -5.03
CA LEU A 33 -4.43 -21.90 -5.30
C LEU A 33 -4.13 -21.75 -6.80
N HIS A 34 -3.90 -20.51 -7.21
CA HIS A 34 -3.68 -20.13 -8.60
C HIS A 34 -2.82 -18.86 -8.67
N GLU A 35 -2.46 -18.43 -9.87
CA GLU A 35 -1.55 -17.31 -10.11
C GLU A 35 -1.96 -16.00 -9.41
N GLY A 36 -3.26 -15.74 -9.28
CA GLY A 36 -3.79 -14.69 -8.40
C GLY A 36 -3.25 -14.75 -6.97
N HIS A 37 -3.35 -15.91 -6.30
CA HIS A 37 -2.82 -16.11 -4.95
C HIS A 37 -1.29 -16.04 -4.91
N PHE A 38 -0.61 -16.61 -5.91
CA PHE A 38 0.85 -16.59 -5.98
C PHE A 38 1.40 -15.15 -6.13
N SER A 39 0.68 -14.27 -6.83
CA SER A 39 1.05 -12.86 -6.93
C SER A 39 1.03 -12.17 -5.56
N LEU A 40 0.04 -12.45 -4.71
CA LEU A 40 -0.05 -11.94 -3.34
C LEU A 40 1.14 -12.43 -2.50
N ILE A 41 1.45 -13.72 -2.61
CA ILE A 41 2.56 -14.35 -1.88
C ILE A 41 3.91 -13.76 -2.31
N ARG A 42 4.13 -13.57 -3.62
CA ARG A 42 5.35 -12.92 -4.11
C ARG A 42 5.48 -11.50 -3.58
N GLN A 43 4.37 -10.75 -3.54
CA GLN A 43 4.37 -9.41 -2.97
C GLN A 43 4.70 -9.46 -1.47
N ALA A 44 4.11 -10.40 -0.73
CA ALA A 44 4.41 -10.62 0.68
C ALA A 44 5.89 -10.95 0.92
N LYS A 45 6.50 -11.84 0.13
CA LYS A 45 7.94 -12.18 0.23
C LYS A 45 8.87 -11.02 -0.09
N ARG A 46 8.41 -10.05 -0.90
CA ARG A 46 9.18 -8.83 -1.17
C ARG A 46 9.19 -7.90 0.02
N GLN A 47 8.10 -7.85 0.79
CA GLN A 47 7.88 -6.83 1.83
C GLN A 47 8.09 -7.33 3.27
N CYS A 48 7.97 -8.64 3.52
CA CYS A 48 8.03 -9.21 4.87
C CYS A 48 9.08 -10.32 5.01
N ASP A 49 9.53 -10.53 6.25
CA ASP A 49 10.51 -11.56 6.62
C ASP A 49 9.89 -12.93 6.77
N VAL A 50 8.66 -12.99 7.31
CA VAL A 50 7.87 -14.20 7.55
C VAL A 50 6.59 -14.09 6.72
N VAL A 51 6.27 -15.13 5.95
CA VAL A 51 5.01 -15.20 5.19
C VAL A 51 4.20 -16.42 5.62
N VAL A 52 2.98 -16.15 6.08
CA VAL A 52 1.96 -17.14 6.41
C VAL A 52 0.85 -17.10 5.37
N VAL A 53 0.50 -18.25 4.81
CA VAL A 53 -0.69 -18.40 3.96
C VAL A 53 -1.74 -19.16 4.77
N SER A 54 -2.96 -18.63 4.90
CA SER A 54 -4.05 -19.42 5.48
C SER A 54 -4.84 -20.12 4.36
N ILE A 55 -5.20 -21.38 4.59
CA ILE A 55 -6.06 -22.18 3.71
C ILE A 55 -7.24 -22.64 4.55
N PHE A 56 -8.37 -21.95 4.42
CA PHE A 56 -9.58 -22.28 5.16
C PHE A 56 -10.83 -21.94 4.35
N VAL A 57 -11.61 -22.97 3.98
CA VAL A 57 -12.91 -22.80 3.33
C VAL A 57 -13.94 -22.43 4.41
N ASN A 58 -14.12 -21.13 4.64
CA ASN A 58 -15.04 -20.63 5.66
C ASN A 58 -16.51 -20.93 5.29
N PRO A 59 -17.25 -21.79 6.02
CA PRO A 59 -18.64 -22.07 5.72
C PRO A 59 -19.56 -20.84 5.88
N LYS A 60 -19.24 -19.93 6.80
CA LYS A 60 -20.08 -18.76 7.12
C LYS A 60 -20.20 -17.74 5.97
N GLN A 61 -19.36 -17.84 4.93
CA GLN A 61 -19.37 -16.93 3.77
C GLN A 61 -19.93 -17.58 2.48
N PHE A 62 -20.61 -18.73 2.59
CA PHE A 62 -21.31 -19.36 1.47
C PHE A 62 -22.81 -19.20 1.62
N ASN A 63 -23.47 -18.81 0.52
CA ASN A 63 -24.93 -18.64 0.46
C ASN A 63 -25.64 -19.85 -0.16
N SER A 64 -24.90 -20.74 -0.79
CA SER A 64 -25.39 -21.98 -1.41
C SER A 64 -24.65 -23.16 -0.79
N PRO A 65 -25.37 -24.12 -0.18
CA PRO A 65 -24.79 -25.38 0.29
C PRO A 65 -24.07 -26.14 -0.82
N GLU A 66 -24.57 -26.07 -2.05
CA GLU A 66 -23.96 -26.68 -3.23
C GLU A 66 -22.62 -26.03 -3.55
N ASP A 67 -22.52 -24.68 -3.58
CA ASP A 67 -21.24 -23.99 -3.81
C ASP A 67 -20.21 -24.26 -2.71
N LEU A 68 -20.65 -24.46 -1.46
CA LEU A 68 -19.78 -24.89 -0.37
C LEU A 68 -19.31 -26.33 -0.56
N THR A 69 -20.20 -27.24 -0.94
CA THR A 69 -19.89 -28.65 -1.13
C THR A 69 -18.93 -28.82 -2.31
N ASP A 70 -19.23 -28.17 -3.43
CA ASP A 70 -18.48 -28.23 -4.68
C ASP A 70 -17.20 -27.38 -4.67
N TYR A 71 -16.91 -26.66 -3.59
CA TYR A 71 -15.70 -25.85 -3.51
C TYR A 71 -14.46 -26.77 -3.59
N PRO A 72 -13.52 -26.50 -4.52
CA PRO A 72 -12.35 -27.36 -4.71
C PRO A 72 -11.49 -27.38 -3.44
N ARG A 73 -11.19 -28.59 -2.95
CA ARG A 73 -10.38 -28.83 -1.76
C ARG A 73 -9.31 -29.88 -2.06
N ASP A 74 -8.08 -29.44 -2.19
CA ASP A 74 -6.92 -30.32 -2.29
C ASP A 74 -5.72 -29.67 -1.60
N LEU A 75 -5.64 -29.87 -0.28
CA LEU A 75 -4.58 -29.27 0.53
C LEU A 75 -3.19 -29.78 0.09
N ASN A 76 -3.06 -31.05 -0.30
CA ASN A 76 -1.77 -31.58 -0.73
C ASN A 76 -1.30 -30.89 -2.01
N ARG A 77 -2.20 -30.71 -2.98
CA ARG A 77 -1.90 -29.98 -4.19
C ARG A 77 -1.52 -28.52 -3.92
N ASP A 78 -2.26 -27.86 -3.04
CA ASP A 78 -1.94 -26.48 -2.64
C ASP A 78 -0.55 -26.39 -1.98
N LEU A 79 -0.19 -27.35 -1.13
CA LEU A 79 1.14 -27.39 -0.48
C LEU A 79 2.27 -27.59 -1.51
N GLU A 80 2.10 -28.50 -2.47
CA GLU A 80 3.05 -28.68 -3.58
C GLU A 80 3.28 -27.39 -4.36
N LEU A 81 2.19 -26.66 -4.68
CA LEU A 81 2.25 -25.40 -5.41
C LEU A 81 2.93 -24.28 -4.61
N LEU A 82 2.89 -24.34 -3.28
CA LEU A 82 3.51 -23.36 -2.39
C LEU A 82 5.00 -23.61 -2.13
N GLU A 83 5.50 -24.85 -2.28
CA GLU A 83 6.91 -25.17 -2.02
C GLU A 83 7.90 -24.26 -2.77
N PRO A 84 7.76 -24.00 -4.10
CA PRO A 84 8.70 -23.17 -4.83
C PRO A 84 8.72 -21.71 -4.36
N LEU A 85 7.65 -21.23 -3.72
CA LEU A 85 7.54 -19.86 -3.23
C LEU A 85 8.27 -19.64 -1.89
N ARG A 86 8.76 -20.72 -1.25
CA ARG A 86 9.56 -20.69 -0.02
C ARG A 86 8.93 -19.83 1.09
N ILE A 87 7.62 -20.00 1.30
CA ILE A 87 6.92 -19.39 2.43
C ILE A 87 7.27 -20.08 3.75
N ASP A 88 7.04 -19.38 4.86
CA ASP A 88 7.45 -19.82 6.18
C ASP A 88 6.44 -20.81 6.76
N ALA A 89 5.13 -20.53 6.66
CA ALA A 89 4.09 -21.43 7.14
C ALA A 89 2.78 -21.39 6.33
N VAL A 90 2.05 -22.50 6.40
CA VAL A 90 0.65 -22.62 5.99
C VAL A 90 -0.19 -22.88 7.23
N PHE A 91 -1.18 -22.03 7.48
CA PHE A 91 -2.19 -22.25 8.52
C PHE A 91 -3.44 -22.87 7.88
N ALA A 92 -3.67 -24.16 8.14
CA ALA A 92 -4.76 -24.94 7.57
C ALA A 92 -5.62 -25.55 8.70
N PRO A 93 -6.39 -24.72 9.43
CA PRO A 93 -7.20 -25.18 10.55
C PRO A 93 -8.42 -25.98 10.09
N SER A 94 -8.97 -26.80 10.99
CA SER A 94 -10.29 -27.40 10.80
C SER A 94 -11.39 -26.37 11.10
N GLU A 95 -12.62 -26.66 10.69
CA GLU A 95 -13.78 -25.84 11.07
C GLU A 95 -13.96 -25.79 12.59
N MET A 96 -13.80 -26.91 13.30
CA MET A 96 -13.91 -26.97 14.77
C MET A 96 -12.82 -26.16 15.49
N GLU A 97 -11.64 -26.02 14.87
CA GLU A 97 -10.57 -25.19 15.42
C GLU A 97 -10.91 -23.69 15.30
N MET A 98 -11.52 -23.27 14.17
CA MET A 98 -11.95 -21.88 13.96
C MET A 98 -13.25 -21.55 14.70
N TYR A 99 -14.21 -22.48 14.68
CA TYR A 99 -15.56 -22.33 15.21
C TYR A 99 -15.88 -23.47 16.19
N PRO A 100 -15.40 -23.40 17.45
CA PRO A 100 -15.72 -24.40 18.46
C PRO A 100 -17.21 -24.42 18.80
N GLU A 101 -17.64 -25.49 19.49
CA GLU A 101 -19.02 -25.62 19.96
C GLU A 101 -19.42 -24.39 20.80
N GLY A 102 -20.59 -23.80 20.48
CA GLY A 102 -21.08 -22.58 21.13
C GLY A 102 -20.57 -21.26 20.53
N PHE A 103 -19.80 -21.28 19.44
CA PHE A 103 -19.35 -20.08 18.75
C PHE A 103 -20.53 -19.21 18.29
N SER A 104 -20.67 -18.03 18.90
CA SER A 104 -21.85 -17.15 18.76
C SER A 104 -21.50 -15.68 18.48
N THR A 105 -20.22 -15.36 18.31
CA THR A 105 -19.76 -13.99 18.02
C THR A 105 -19.59 -13.80 16.52
N GLY A 106 -19.92 -12.61 16.01
CA GLY A 106 -19.73 -12.27 14.60
C GLY A 106 -19.61 -10.78 14.37
N VAL A 107 -19.10 -10.41 13.20
CA VAL A 107 -18.99 -9.02 12.76
C VAL A 107 -20.12 -8.72 11.79
N VAL A 108 -20.81 -7.59 11.99
CA VAL A 108 -21.77 -7.04 11.05
C VAL A 108 -21.14 -5.84 10.34
N PRO A 109 -20.76 -5.95 9.07
CA PRO A 109 -20.16 -4.84 8.33
C PRO A 109 -21.14 -3.70 8.06
N GLY A 110 -20.61 -2.48 7.92
CA GLY A 110 -21.39 -1.28 7.63
C GLY A 110 -21.91 -1.15 6.19
N GLU A 111 -22.30 0.06 5.79
CA GLU A 111 -23.01 0.34 4.52
C GLU A 111 -22.29 -0.16 3.26
N VAL A 112 -20.96 -0.16 3.24
CA VAL A 112 -20.16 -0.60 2.08
C VAL A 112 -20.37 -2.09 1.74
N ALA A 113 -20.85 -2.89 2.69
CA ALA A 113 -21.15 -4.30 2.48
C ALA A 113 -22.55 -4.57 1.91
N LYS A 114 -23.46 -3.58 1.87
CA LYS A 114 -24.84 -3.80 1.46
C LYS A 114 -25.08 -3.87 -0.06
N PRO A 115 -24.52 -2.99 -0.91
CA PRO A 115 -24.81 -3.02 -2.34
C PRO A 115 -24.05 -4.16 -3.05
N LEU A 116 -24.33 -4.37 -4.34
CA LEU A 116 -23.56 -5.27 -5.22
C LEU A 116 -23.48 -6.70 -4.63
N GLU A 117 -22.30 -7.22 -4.32
CA GLU A 117 -22.18 -8.57 -3.77
C GLU A 117 -23.04 -8.76 -2.51
N GLY A 118 -23.19 -7.74 -1.67
CA GLY A 118 -24.02 -7.84 -0.46
C GLY A 118 -25.50 -8.08 -0.72
N GLU A 119 -26.03 -7.45 -1.77
CA GLU A 119 -27.42 -7.55 -2.20
C GLU A 119 -27.70 -8.94 -2.77
N PHE A 120 -26.77 -9.44 -3.61
CA PHE A 120 -26.91 -10.75 -4.26
C PHE A 120 -26.47 -11.92 -3.38
N ARG A 121 -25.80 -11.64 -2.25
CA ARG A 121 -25.24 -12.65 -1.34
C ARG A 121 -25.48 -12.27 0.14
N PRO A 122 -26.74 -12.30 0.62
CA PRO A 122 -27.08 -11.88 1.99
C PRO A 122 -26.25 -12.62 3.06
N GLY A 123 -25.61 -11.88 3.96
CA GLY A 123 -24.77 -12.45 5.02
C GLY A 123 -23.34 -12.82 4.60
N TYR A 124 -23.00 -12.80 3.30
CA TYR A 124 -21.66 -13.12 2.80
C TYR A 124 -20.57 -12.31 3.50
N PHE A 125 -20.72 -10.98 3.54
CA PHE A 125 -19.70 -10.11 4.12
C PHE A 125 -19.65 -10.20 5.65
N ALA A 126 -20.72 -10.58 6.34
CA ALA A 126 -20.66 -10.87 7.77
C ALA A 126 -19.78 -12.11 8.03
N GLY A 127 -19.94 -13.15 7.20
CA GLY A 127 -19.07 -14.32 7.22
C GLY A 127 -17.60 -13.98 6.93
N VAL A 128 -17.34 -13.18 5.88
CA VAL A 128 -15.98 -12.73 5.53
C VAL A 128 -15.36 -11.89 6.65
N ALA A 129 -16.06 -10.87 7.13
CA ALA A 129 -15.53 -9.98 8.15
C ALA A 129 -15.22 -10.74 9.45
N THR A 130 -16.08 -11.67 9.85
CA THR A 130 -15.86 -12.52 11.02
C THR A 130 -14.60 -13.37 10.87
N VAL A 131 -14.46 -14.14 9.79
CA VAL A 131 -13.29 -15.02 9.62
C VAL A 131 -12.00 -14.24 9.44
N VAL A 132 -12.04 -13.10 8.73
CA VAL A 132 -10.84 -12.27 8.54
C VAL A 132 -10.42 -11.66 9.87
N LEU A 133 -11.36 -11.14 10.68
CA LEU A 133 -11.04 -10.63 12.01
C LEU A 133 -10.40 -11.70 12.90
N GLU A 134 -10.91 -12.93 12.87
CA GLU A 134 -10.31 -14.05 13.60
C GLU A 134 -8.88 -14.35 13.13
N LEU A 135 -8.67 -14.48 11.82
CA LEU A 135 -7.34 -14.74 11.27
C LEU A 135 -6.35 -13.61 11.64
N LEU A 136 -6.79 -12.35 11.61
CA LEU A 136 -5.99 -11.21 12.03
C LEU A 136 -5.64 -11.27 13.53
N ASN A 137 -6.58 -11.67 14.39
CA ASN A 137 -6.34 -11.80 15.83
C ASN A 137 -5.47 -13.00 16.20
N ILE A 138 -5.63 -14.11 15.48
CA ILE A 138 -4.87 -15.35 15.66
C ILE A 138 -3.41 -15.12 15.21
N ILE A 139 -3.22 -14.64 13.98
CA ILE A 139 -1.90 -14.58 13.35
C ILE A 139 -1.16 -13.28 13.71
N ARG A 140 -1.90 -12.20 14.01
CA ARG A 140 -1.38 -10.85 14.29
C ARG A 140 -0.35 -10.37 13.25
N PRO A 141 -0.66 -10.42 11.95
CA PRO A 141 0.30 -10.03 10.93
C PRO A 141 0.53 -8.52 10.92
N ASP A 142 1.75 -8.10 10.60
CA ASP A 142 2.05 -6.70 10.27
C ASP A 142 1.36 -6.28 8.96
N LEU A 143 1.33 -7.19 7.97
CA LEU A 143 0.73 -6.97 6.65
C LEU A 143 -0.20 -8.12 6.24
N ALA A 144 -1.39 -7.79 5.74
CA ALA A 144 -2.32 -8.77 5.16
C ALA A 144 -2.63 -8.43 3.69
N TYR A 145 -2.55 -9.43 2.81
CA TYR A 145 -2.60 -9.23 1.35
C TYR A 145 -3.91 -9.73 0.76
N PHE A 146 -4.58 -8.89 -0.01
CA PHE A 146 -5.86 -9.20 -0.66
C PHE A 146 -5.82 -8.80 -2.14
N GLY A 147 -6.57 -9.53 -2.98
CA GLY A 147 -6.64 -9.25 -4.41
C GLY A 147 -7.72 -8.23 -4.76
N GLN A 148 -7.42 -7.32 -5.70
CA GLN A 148 -8.37 -6.37 -6.29
C GLN A 148 -9.58 -7.06 -6.90
N LYS A 149 -9.45 -8.30 -7.38
CA LYS A 149 -10.53 -9.06 -8.02
C LYS A 149 -11.80 -9.06 -7.17
N ASP A 150 -11.68 -9.20 -5.86
CA ASP A 150 -12.78 -9.10 -4.90
C ASP A 150 -12.86 -7.68 -4.32
N PHE A 151 -12.98 -6.65 -5.19
CA PHE A 151 -12.81 -5.24 -4.83
C PHE A 151 -13.67 -4.80 -3.64
N GLN A 152 -14.97 -5.13 -3.64
CA GLN A 152 -15.85 -4.82 -2.52
C GLN A 152 -15.41 -5.50 -1.22
N GLN A 153 -14.91 -6.74 -1.28
CA GLN A 153 -14.34 -7.42 -0.12
C GLN A 153 -13.18 -6.63 0.47
N THR A 154 -12.28 -6.11 -0.38
CA THR A 154 -11.15 -5.31 0.08
C THR A 154 -11.60 -4.04 0.82
N LEU A 155 -12.68 -3.40 0.37
CA LEU A 155 -13.24 -2.23 1.03
C LEU A 155 -13.92 -2.58 2.36
N VAL A 156 -14.65 -3.69 2.41
CA VAL A 156 -15.28 -4.20 3.64
C VAL A 156 -14.22 -4.50 4.70
N VAL A 157 -13.19 -5.27 4.33
CA VAL A 157 -12.09 -5.63 5.25
C VAL A 157 -11.32 -4.39 5.68
N ARG A 158 -11.04 -3.47 4.74
CA ARG A 158 -10.41 -2.18 5.06
C ARG A 158 -11.22 -1.38 6.07
N ARG A 159 -12.52 -1.25 5.85
CA ARG A 159 -13.37 -0.49 6.76
C ARG A 159 -13.44 -1.13 8.14
N MET A 160 -13.48 -2.47 8.20
CA MET A 160 -13.40 -3.21 9.46
C MET A 160 -12.08 -2.97 10.20
N VAL A 161 -10.94 -3.02 9.51
CA VAL A 161 -9.61 -2.72 10.10
C VAL A 161 -9.56 -1.30 10.65
N GLU A 162 -10.06 -0.32 9.88
CA GLU A 162 -10.09 1.09 10.28
C GLU A 162 -11.05 1.33 11.47
N ASP A 163 -12.27 0.81 11.42
CA ASP A 163 -13.30 1.04 12.44
C ASP A 163 -12.98 0.34 13.77
N LEU A 164 -12.36 -0.84 13.71
CA LEU A 164 -11.98 -1.62 14.90
C LEU A 164 -10.56 -1.32 15.38
N ASN A 165 -9.87 -0.36 14.76
CA ASN A 165 -8.49 0.04 15.09
C ASN A 165 -7.52 -1.14 15.15
N LEU A 166 -7.60 -2.06 14.18
CA LEU A 166 -6.74 -3.24 14.15
C LEU A 166 -5.32 -2.85 13.74
N ASP A 167 -4.33 -3.36 14.45
CA ASP A 167 -2.91 -3.13 14.18
C ASP A 167 -2.40 -4.08 13.08
N VAL A 168 -2.97 -3.93 11.87
CA VAL A 168 -2.57 -4.66 10.66
C VAL A 168 -2.70 -3.75 9.44
N ARG A 169 -1.80 -3.93 8.48
CA ARG A 169 -1.74 -3.12 7.26
C ARG A 169 -2.26 -3.93 6.07
N LEU A 170 -3.24 -3.41 5.34
CA LEU A 170 -3.78 -4.11 4.18
C LEU A 170 -3.01 -3.74 2.91
N VAL A 171 -2.60 -4.75 2.16
CA VAL A 171 -2.01 -4.59 0.83
C VAL A 171 -2.96 -5.14 -0.22
N ILE A 172 -3.46 -4.26 -1.08
CA ILE A 172 -4.33 -4.66 -2.19
C ILE A 172 -3.47 -4.83 -3.43
N CYS A 173 -3.50 -6.01 -4.04
CA CYS A 173 -2.73 -6.30 -5.25
C CYS A 173 -3.63 -6.32 -6.50
N PRO A 174 -3.10 -5.91 -7.67
CA PRO A 174 -3.85 -5.95 -8.92
C PRO A 174 -4.45 -7.32 -9.25
N THR A 175 -5.57 -7.31 -9.98
CA THR A 175 -6.18 -8.54 -10.48
C THR A 175 -5.25 -9.21 -11.49
N MET A 176 -4.80 -10.42 -11.16
CA MET A 176 -4.11 -11.29 -12.13
C MET A 176 -5.11 -11.87 -13.12
N ARG A 177 -4.71 -11.93 -14.38
CA ARG A 177 -5.53 -12.40 -15.50
C ARG A 177 -4.83 -13.48 -16.30
N GLU A 178 -5.61 -14.39 -16.86
CA GLU A 178 -5.19 -15.34 -17.88
C GLU A 178 -4.85 -14.59 -19.19
N ALA A 179 -4.22 -15.27 -20.16
CA ALA A 179 -3.75 -14.63 -21.40
C ALA A 179 -4.88 -14.00 -22.24
N ASP A 180 -6.10 -14.51 -22.12
CA ASP A 180 -7.31 -13.99 -22.77
C ASP A 180 -8.05 -12.93 -21.93
N GLY A 181 -7.47 -12.54 -20.79
CA GLY A 181 -7.96 -11.48 -19.93
C GLY A 181 -8.96 -11.91 -18.86
N LEU A 182 -9.38 -13.18 -18.83
CA LEU A 182 -10.24 -13.67 -17.74
C LEU A 182 -9.49 -13.55 -16.40
N ALA A 183 -10.14 -12.99 -15.39
CA ALA A 183 -9.56 -12.93 -14.04
C ALA A 183 -9.35 -14.34 -13.47
N PHE A 184 -8.19 -14.60 -12.88
CA PHE A 184 -7.94 -15.87 -12.20
C PHE A 184 -8.92 -16.08 -11.04
N SER A 185 -9.52 -17.26 -10.97
CA SER A 185 -10.44 -17.67 -9.92
C SER A 185 -10.43 -19.18 -9.79
N SER A 186 -10.46 -19.71 -8.57
CA SER A 186 -10.60 -21.15 -8.32
C SER A 186 -11.89 -21.73 -8.93
N ARG A 187 -12.91 -20.89 -9.13
CA ARG A 187 -14.17 -21.30 -9.79
C ARG A 187 -14.03 -21.50 -11.30
N ASN A 188 -12.95 -21.05 -11.95
CA ASN A 188 -12.77 -21.20 -13.41
C ASN A 188 -12.65 -22.68 -13.81
N SER A 189 -12.17 -23.56 -12.92
CA SER A 189 -12.04 -25.00 -13.18
C SER A 189 -13.38 -25.73 -13.36
N ARG A 190 -14.49 -25.09 -12.95
CA ARG A 190 -15.86 -25.63 -13.07
C ARG A 190 -16.53 -25.29 -14.41
N LEU A 191 -15.90 -24.44 -15.21
CA LEU A 191 -16.42 -24.05 -16.52
C LEU A 191 -16.06 -25.13 -17.54
N ASN A 192 -17.03 -25.55 -18.35
CA ASN A 192 -16.72 -26.35 -19.53
C ASN A 192 -15.98 -25.48 -20.59
N PRO A 193 -15.43 -26.06 -21.67
CA PRO A 193 -14.67 -25.30 -22.66
C PRO A 193 -15.43 -24.14 -23.33
N GLU A 194 -16.73 -24.30 -23.59
CA GLU A 194 -17.57 -23.26 -24.20
C GLU A 194 -17.86 -22.14 -23.20
N GLU A 195 -18.24 -22.51 -21.97
CA GLU A 195 -18.46 -21.58 -20.86
C GLU A 195 -17.18 -20.80 -20.53
N ARG A 196 -16.01 -21.45 -20.52
CA ARG A 196 -14.73 -20.80 -20.26
C ARG A 196 -14.42 -19.74 -21.31
N LYS A 197 -14.72 -20.01 -22.59
CA LYS A 197 -14.58 -19.01 -23.66
C LYS A 197 -15.57 -17.87 -23.48
N ALA A 198 -16.83 -18.17 -23.18
CA ALA A 198 -17.87 -17.17 -22.95
C ALA A 198 -17.55 -16.26 -21.75
N ALA A 199 -16.94 -16.80 -20.69
CA ALA A 199 -16.57 -16.05 -19.47
C ALA A 199 -15.67 -14.83 -19.73
N THR A 200 -14.92 -14.81 -20.84
CA THR A 200 -14.13 -13.64 -21.25
C THR A 200 -14.99 -12.39 -21.48
N VAL A 201 -16.31 -12.53 -21.66
CA VAL A 201 -17.26 -11.40 -21.78
C VAL A 201 -17.18 -10.44 -20.60
N LEU A 202 -16.89 -10.91 -19.38
CA LEU A 202 -16.72 -10.06 -18.20
C LEU A 202 -15.64 -9.01 -18.48
N TYR A 203 -14.44 -9.46 -18.84
CA TYR A 203 -13.31 -8.59 -19.13
C TYR A 203 -13.53 -7.76 -20.39
N ARG A 204 -14.03 -8.36 -21.49
CA ARG A 204 -14.33 -7.63 -22.74
C ARG A 204 -15.29 -6.47 -22.50
N SER A 205 -16.31 -6.65 -21.67
CA SER A 205 -17.30 -5.62 -21.34
C SER A 205 -16.69 -4.46 -20.54
N LEU A 206 -15.81 -4.77 -19.58
CA LEU A 206 -15.10 -3.77 -18.78
C LEU A 206 -14.11 -2.98 -19.65
N CYS A 207 -13.35 -3.65 -20.52
CA CYS A 207 -12.48 -2.99 -21.49
C CYS A 207 -13.26 -2.11 -22.47
N ARG A 208 -14.48 -2.48 -22.85
CA ARG A 208 -15.34 -1.64 -23.68
C ARG A 208 -15.71 -0.34 -22.95
N ALA A 209 -16.07 -0.42 -21.66
CA ALA A 209 -16.34 0.76 -20.85
C ALA A 209 -15.10 1.64 -20.67
N GLU A 210 -13.94 1.05 -20.39
CA GLU A 210 -12.66 1.74 -20.28
C GLU A 210 -12.30 2.49 -21.58
N LYS A 211 -12.40 1.83 -22.74
CA LYS A 211 -12.17 2.47 -24.05
C LYS A 211 -13.09 3.65 -24.31
N LEU A 212 -14.36 3.56 -23.91
CA LEU A 212 -15.30 4.69 -24.04
C LEU A 212 -14.88 5.85 -23.13
N ALA A 213 -14.47 5.55 -21.90
CA ALA A 213 -13.96 6.55 -20.98
C ALA A 213 -12.73 7.25 -21.57
N HIS A 214 -11.77 6.50 -22.10
CA HIS A 214 -10.59 7.05 -22.79
C HIS A 214 -10.93 7.84 -24.06
N GLY A 215 -12.06 7.55 -24.71
CA GLY A 215 -12.62 8.32 -25.82
C GLY A 215 -13.31 9.63 -25.41
N GLY A 216 -13.30 9.98 -24.11
CA GLY A 216 -13.90 11.20 -23.57
C GLY A 216 -15.32 11.05 -23.07
N GLU A 217 -15.88 9.83 -23.05
CA GLU A 217 -17.18 9.61 -22.45
C GLU A 217 -17.09 9.68 -20.92
N SER A 218 -17.88 10.56 -20.31
CA SER A 218 -17.85 10.78 -18.87
C SER A 218 -19.15 10.42 -18.16
N LEU A 219 -20.22 10.06 -18.88
CA LEU A 219 -21.47 9.62 -18.28
C LEU A 219 -21.42 8.13 -17.96
N ALA A 220 -21.53 7.79 -16.68
CA ALA A 220 -21.50 6.40 -16.22
C ALA A 220 -22.62 5.55 -16.83
N SER A 221 -23.80 6.15 -17.08
CA SER A 221 -24.94 5.48 -17.73
C SER A 221 -24.60 4.96 -19.13
N LYS A 222 -23.76 5.65 -19.89
CA LYS A 222 -23.33 5.22 -21.23
C LYS A 222 -22.30 4.09 -21.17
N LEU A 223 -21.38 4.12 -20.21
CA LEU A 223 -20.46 2.99 -19.97
C LEU A 223 -21.25 1.74 -19.56
N LEU A 224 -22.22 1.89 -18.66
CA LEU A 224 -23.11 0.80 -18.25
C LEU A 224 -23.93 0.23 -19.42
N LYS A 225 -24.42 1.10 -20.31
CA LYS A 225 -25.11 0.66 -21.53
C LYS A 225 -24.17 -0.19 -22.40
N ALA A 226 -22.94 0.26 -22.62
CA ALA A 226 -21.96 -0.46 -23.42
C ALA A 226 -21.56 -1.81 -22.80
N ILE A 227 -21.44 -1.89 -21.47
CA ILE A 227 -21.23 -3.18 -20.76
C ILE A 227 -22.38 -4.14 -21.08
N ARG A 228 -23.63 -3.68 -20.92
CA ARG A 228 -24.82 -4.51 -21.18
C ARG A 228 -24.91 -4.97 -22.63
N GLU A 229 -24.56 -4.11 -23.58
CA GLU A 229 -24.53 -4.46 -25.01
C GLU A 229 -23.51 -5.57 -25.31
N VAL A 230 -22.33 -5.54 -24.66
CA VAL A 230 -21.33 -6.62 -24.81
C VAL A 230 -21.85 -7.94 -24.24
N PHE A 231 -22.54 -7.92 -23.09
CA PHE A 231 -23.17 -9.11 -22.53
C PHE A 231 -24.33 -9.66 -23.38
N ALA A 232 -25.12 -8.78 -24.01
CA ALA A 232 -26.22 -9.21 -24.88
C ALA A 232 -25.75 -10.05 -26.09
N GLY A 233 -24.48 -9.91 -26.48
CA GLY A 233 -23.85 -10.72 -27.54
C GLY A 233 -23.31 -12.08 -27.09
N GLU A 234 -23.39 -12.43 -25.81
CA GLU A 234 -22.86 -13.69 -25.25
C GLU A 234 -23.97 -14.49 -24.54
N PRO A 235 -24.66 -15.41 -25.24
CA PRO A 235 -25.86 -16.07 -24.71
C PRO A 235 -25.58 -16.99 -23.52
N LEU A 236 -24.35 -17.48 -23.37
CA LEU A 236 -23.94 -18.35 -22.25
C LEU A 236 -23.69 -17.58 -20.95
N ALA A 237 -23.67 -16.24 -20.98
CA ALA A 237 -23.34 -15.41 -19.83
C ALA A 237 -24.51 -14.49 -19.45
N ARG A 238 -25.15 -14.79 -18.32
CA ARG A 238 -26.23 -13.97 -17.75
C ARG A 238 -25.67 -12.94 -16.78
N LEU A 239 -25.69 -11.67 -17.18
CA LEU A 239 -25.33 -10.54 -16.32
C LEU A 239 -26.29 -10.45 -15.11
N GLU A 240 -25.75 -10.47 -13.89
CA GLU A 240 -26.51 -10.20 -12.67
C GLU A 240 -26.52 -8.71 -12.35
N TYR A 241 -25.35 -8.08 -12.36
CA TYR A 241 -25.23 -6.62 -12.26
C TYR A 241 -24.03 -6.09 -13.04
N ALA A 242 -24.16 -4.83 -13.45
CA ALA A 242 -23.06 -3.98 -13.87
C ALA A 242 -23.19 -2.64 -13.15
N ALA A 243 -22.09 -2.15 -12.58
CA ALA A 243 -22.06 -0.91 -11.82
C ALA A 243 -20.81 -0.10 -12.14
N VAL A 244 -20.93 1.22 -12.09
CA VAL A 244 -19.79 2.14 -12.06
C VAL A 244 -19.94 2.97 -10.79
N VAL A 245 -18.95 2.91 -9.91
CA VAL A 245 -19.09 3.39 -8.54
C VAL A 245 -17.95 4.29 -8.11
N GLU A 246 -18.23 5.10 -7.10
CA GLU A 246 -17.20 5.75 -6.29
C GLU A 246 -16.58 4.71 -5.34
N PRO A 247 -15.25 4.54 -5.35
CA PRO A 247 -14.59 3.44 -4.64
C PRO A 247 -14.65 3.56 -3.11
N GLN A 248 -14.89 4.75 -2.54
CA GLN A 248 -14.87 4.95 -1.08
C GLN A 248 -16.09 4.36 -0.38
N ASN A 249 -17.24 4.32 -1.06
CA ASN A 249 -18.53 3.99 -0.46
C ASN A 249 -19.41 3.10 -1.36
N LEU A 250 -18.90 2.73 -2.56
CA LEU A 250 -19.61 1.97 -3.59
C LEU A 250 -20.93 2.60 -4.05
N LYS A 251 -21.10 3.91 -3.87
CA LYS A 251 -22.25 4.62 -4.42
C LYS A 251 -22.14 4.70 -5.94
N PRO A 252 -23.25 4.57 -6.68
CA PRO A 252 -23.25 4.74 -8.12
C PRO A 252 -22.71 6.12 -8.53
N ALA A 253 -21.70 6.12 -9.40
CA ALA A 253 -21.17 7.35 -9.96
C ALA A 253 -22.11 7.86 -11.06
N LYS A 254 -22.42 9.17 -11.06
CA LYS A 254 -23.14 9.81 -12.18
C LYS A 254 -22.19 10.10 -13.34
N ARG A 255 -21.00 10.59 -13.00
CA ARG A 255 -19.92 10.88 -13.94
C ARG A 255 -18.68 10.09 -13.55
N VAL A 256 -17.97 9.62 -14.55
CA VAL A 256 -16.71 8.88 -14.42
C VAL A 256 -15.58 9.88 -14.29
N ILE A 257 -14.76 9.71 -13.26
CA ILE A 257 -13.46 10.35 -13.16
C ILE A 257 -12.41 9.31 -12.72
N SER A 258 -11.15 9.70 -12.68
CA SER A 258 -10.04 8.82 -12.32
C SER A 258 -10.22 8.21 -10.92
N GLY A 259 -10.11 6.89 -10.84
CA GLY A 259 -10.34 6.10 -9.62
C GLY A 259 -11.75 5.52 -9.49
N CYS A 260 -12.73 5.94 -10.32
CA CYS A 260 -14.01 5.24 -10.41
C CYS A 260 -13.80 3.77 -10.79
N VAL A 261 -14.67 2.88 -10.30
CA VAL A 261 -14.53 1.44 -10.54
C VAL A 261 -15.74 0.92 -11.28
N ALA A 262 -15.50 0.24 -12.39
CA ALA A 262 -16.52 -0.53 -13.10
C ALA A 262 -16.49 -1.98 -12.58
N LEU A 263 -17.62 -2.49 -12.11
CA LEU A 263 -17.77 -3.85 -11.56
C LEU A 263 -18.86 -4.61 -12.31
N VAL A 264 -18.64 -5.90 -12.52
CA VAL A 264 -19.64 -6.81 -13.09
C VAL A 264 -19.68 -8.12 -12.29
N ALA A 265 -20.88 -8.68 -12.18
CA ALA A 265 -21.08 -10.08 -11.80
C ALA A 265 -22.01 -10.75 -12.79
N ALA A 266 -21.69 -11.98 -13.18
CA ALA A 266 -22.48 -12.74 -14.13
C ALA A 266 -22.42 -14.24 -13.82
N ARG A 267 -23.46 -14.96 -14.24
CA ARG A 267 -23.47 -16.42 -14.26
C ARG A 267 -23.12 -16.92 -15.65
N VAL A 268 -22.12 -17.79 -15.73
CA VAL A 268 -21.72 -18.48 -16.95
C VAL A 268 -21.96 -19.97 -16.71
N GLY A 269 -23.00 -20.51 -17.33
CA GLY A 269 -23.58 -21.78 -16.90
C GLY A 269 -24.01 -21.75 -15.44
N ALA A 270 -23.54 -22.72 -14.64
CA ALA A 270 -23.78 -22.76 -13.20
C ALA A 270 -22.84 -21.86 -12.37
N VAL A 271 -21.74 -21.39 -12.96
CA VAL A 271 -20.66 -20.71 -12.23
C VAL A 271 -20.91 -19.20 -12.18
N ARG A 272 -20.94 -18.64 -10.97
CA ARG A 272 -20.99 -17.19 -10.77
C ARG A 272 -19.58 -16.60 -10.74
N LEU A 273 -19.32 -15.67 -11.64
CA LEU A 273 -18.04 -14.97 -11.79
C LEU A 273 -18.21 -13.47 -11.53
N ILE A 274 -17.14 -12.83 -11.06
CA ILE A 274 -17.08 -11.39 -10.85
C ILE A 274 -15.80 -10.84 -11.47
N ASP A 275 -15.83 -9.59 -11.90
CA ASP A 275 -14.65 -8.87 -12.37
C ASP A 275 -14.82 -7.36 -12.16
N ASN A 276 -13.71 -6.64 -12.15
CA ASN A 276 -13.70 -5.18 -12.08
C ASN A 276 -12.50 -4.56 -12.80
N LEU A 277 -12.68 -3.31 -13.26
CA LEU A 277 -11.60 -2.44 -13.71
C LEU A 277 -11.72 -1.08 -13.02
N ILE A 278 -10.57 -0.54 -12.64
CA ILE A 278 -10.47 0.82 -12.14
C ILE A 278 -10.20 1.73 -13.33
N LEU A 279 -11.06 2.73 -13.51
CA LEU A 279 -11.01 3.68 -14.61
C LEU A 279 -10.01 4.78 -14.26
N GLY A 280 -9.07 5.05 -15.16
CA GLY A 280 -8.04 6.07 -14.95
C GLY A 280 -7.33 6.44 -16.25
N PRO A 281 -6.23 7.22 -16.16
CA PRO A 281 -5.51 7.70 -17.33
C PRO A 281 -5.01 6.56 -18.23
N LEU A 282 -4.98 6.82 -19.53
CA LEU A 282 -4.45 5.86 -20.51
C LEU A 282 -2.98 5.52 -20.17
N GLY A 283 -2.67 4.22 -20.13
CA GLY A 283 -1.32 3.73 -19.82
C GLY A 283 -0.93 3.80 -18.35
N ALA A 284 -1.85 4.12 -17.43
CA ALA A 284 -1.60 4.05 -16.00
C ALA A 284 -1.30 2.60 -15.57
N ALA A 285 -0.27 2.43 -14.72
CA ALA A 285 0.06 1.14 -14.15
C ALA A 285 -1.07 0.66 -13.21
N PRO A 286 -1.32 -0.66 -13.08
CA PRO A 286 -2.37 -1.19 -12.21
C PRO A 286 -2.26 -0.72 -10.74
N GLU A 287 -1.03 -0.57 -10.24
CA GLU A 287 -0.75 -0.07 -8.89
C GLU A 287 -1.21 1.38 -8.72
N MET A 288 -0.97 2.23 -9.73
CA MET A 288 -1.43 3.62 -9.75
C MET A 288 -2.95 3.70 -9.79
N LEU A 289 -3.61 2.81 -10.56
CA LEU A 289 -5.07 2.75 -10.60
C LEU A 289 -5.64 2.37 -9.23
N LEU A 290 -5.09 1.35 -8.56
CA LEU A 290 -5.45 1.02 -7.19
C LEU A 290 -5.27 2.20 -6.24
N GLN A 291 -4.19 2.94 -6.36
CA GLN A 291 -3.95 4.13 -5.56
C GLN A 291 -5.02 5.22 -5.80
N LEU A 292 -5.40 5.45 -7.06
CA LEU A 292 -6.45 6.41 -7.42
C LEU A 292 -7.81 6.00 -6.84
N ALA A 293 -8.13 4.70 -6.88
CA ALA A 293 -9.39 4.21 -6.33
C ALA A 293 -9.41 4.27 -4.79
N LEU A 294 -8.32 3.88 -4.14
CA LEU A 294 -8.29 3.70 -2.69
C LEU A 294 -7.97 4.97 -1.90
N THR A 295 -7.65 6.08 -2.55
CA THR A 295 -7.31 7.33 -1.86
C THR A 295 -8.39 8.40 -2.03
N SER A 296 -8.76 9.05 -0.92
CA SER A 296 -9.81 10.06 -0.88
C SER A 296 -9.52 11.20 -1.88
N TRP A 297 -10.43 11.44 -2.83
CA TRP A 297 -10.44 12.61 -3.71
C TRP A 297 -10.31 13.92 -2.90
N PRO A 298 -9.60 14.96 -3.37
CA PRO A 298 -9.75 16.26 -2.74
C PRO A 298 -11.17 16.75 -3.06
N ILE A 299 -11.73 17.59 -2.22
CA ILE A 299 -12.76 18.51 -2.68
C ILE A 299 -12.08 19.36 -3.78
N LEU A 300 -12.53 19.22 -5.03
CA LEU A 300 -12.04 20.01 -6.16
C LEU A 300 -12.73 21.38 -6.11
N ASP A 301 -11.92 22.44 -6.03
CA ASP A 301 -12.32 23.76 -6.52
C ASP A 301 -12.18 23.75 -8.05
N ALA A 302 -13.18 24.29 -8.74
CA ALA A 302 -13.36 24.20 -10.18
C ALA A 302 -12.38 25.13 -10.90
N GLY A 303 -11.49 24.60 -11.75
CA GLY A 303 -10.70 25.51 -12.60
C GLY A 303 -9.40 25.00 -13.21
N GLY A 304 -9.09 23.71 -13.15
CA GLY A 304 -7.91 23.21 -13.86
C GLY A 304 -8.30 22.08 -14.81
N LEU A 305 -8.21 22.30 -16.11
CA LEU A 305 -8.62 21.36 -17.17
C LEU A 305 -7.45 20.70 -17.95
N ILE A 306 -7.44 19.37 -18.13
CA ILE A 306 -6.72 18.67 -19.22
C ILE A 306 -7.81 18.28 -20.23
N PRO A 307 -7.54 18.33 -21.55
CA PRO A 307 -8.54 17.98 -22.55
C PRO A 307 -9.07 16.54 -22.36
N GLY A 308 -10.34 16.42 -21.99
CA GLY A 308 -11.05 15.15 -21.76
C GLY A 308 -11.10 14.65 -20.31
N PHE A 309 -10.21 15.08 -19.41
CA PHE A 309 -10.19 14.71 -17.98
C PHE A 309 -9.50 15.82 -17.19
N GLU A 310 -10.16 16.57 -16.32
CA GLU A 310 -9.57 17.76 -15.70
C GLU A 310 -8.29 17.53 -14.82
N THR A 311 -7.42 18.56 -14.72
CA THR A 311 -5.98 18.59 -14.31
C THR A 311 -5.54 17.91 -13.02
N GLU A 312 -4.86 16.77 -13.15
CA GLU A 312 -4.15 16.19 -12.00
C GLU A 312 -2.69 15.81 -12.26
N THR A 313 -2.20 15.82 -13.50
CA THR A 313 -0.87 15.27 -13.85
C THR A 313 0.29 15.95 -13.14
N THR A 314 0.17 17.23 -12.76
CA THR A 314 1.21 17.95 -12.01
C THR A 314 1.11 17.75 -10.49
N ARG A 315 -0.07 17.41 -9.95
CA ARG A 315 -0.27 17.09 -8.52
C ARG A 315 0.30 15.72 -8.14
N VAL A 316 0.29 14.77 -9.07
CA VAL A 316 0.63 13.36 -8.83
C VAL A 316 2.13 13.15 -8.54
N LYS A 317 3.03 13.94 -9.12
CA LYS A 317 4.49 13.71 -8.99
C LYS A 317 5.04 13.94 -7.57
N ILE A 318 4.33 14.69 -6.71
CA ILE A 318 4.71 14.91 -5.31
C ILE A 318 3.90 13.99 -4.36
N ALA A 319 2.74 13.49 -4.81
CA ALA A 319 1.88 12.55 -4.07
C ALA A 319 2.43 11.11 -4.02
N ALA A 320 3.44 10.80 -4.84
CA ALA A 320 4.11 9.50 -4.88
C ALA A 320 4.66 9.05 -3.51
N CYS A 321 4.90 9.97 -2.58
CA CYS A 321 5.40 9.62 -1.25
C CYS A 321 4.44 8.78 -0.37
N ARG A 322 3.20 8.58 -0.83
CA ARG A 322 2.27 7.61 -0.24
C ARG A 322 2.74 6.16 -0.34
N GLU A 323 3.71 5.84 -1.19
CA GLU A 323 3.89 4.46 -1.67
C GLU A 323 5.09 3.70 -1.04
N CYS A 324 5.71 4.24 0.02
CA CYS A 324 7.08 3.86 0.36
C CYS A 324 7.41 2.42 0.79
N ALA A 325 6.45 1.63 1.24
CA ALA A 325 6.58 0.19 1.41
C ALA A 325 5.22 -0.32 1.90
N ALA A 326 4.34 -0.76 0.97
CA ALA A 326 2.92 -0.95 1.26
C ALA A 326 2.26 0.36 1.70
N ILE A 327 0.91 0.45 1.78
CA ILE A 327 0.29 1.50 2.58
C ILE A 327 -0.06 0.90 3.94
N PRO A 328 0.86 1.04 4.91
CA PRO A 328 0.51 1.09 6.30
C PRO A 328 -0.27 2.36 6.59
N THR A 329 -0.97 2.47 7.70
CA THR A 329 -1.54 3.73 8.16
C THR A 329 -0.45 4.81 8.32
N ILE A 330 -0.20 5.57 7.26
CA ILE A 330 0.30 6.93 7.33
C ILE A 330 -0.92 7.78 7.65
N LEU A 331 -0.97 8.40 8.84
CA LEU A 331 -1.79 9.60 9.03
C LEU A 331 -1.17 10.71 8.19
N LEU A 332 -1.60 10.78 6.94
CA LEU A 332 -1.20 11.85 6.06
C LEU A 332 -1.75 13.15 6.65
N PRO A 333 -0.96 14.23 6.70
CA PRO A 333 -1.60 15.53 6.70
C PRO A 333 -2.42 15.66 5.40
N PRO A 334 -3.56 16.37 5.42
CA PRO A 334 -4.52 16.38 4.31
C PRO A 334 -3.86 16.76 2.98
N ARG A 335 -4.54 16.48 1.86
CA ARG A 335 -4.04 16.64 0.48
C ARG A 335 -3.39 18.00 0.19
N GLU A 336 -3.72 19.03 0.98
CA GLU A 336 -3.11 20.35 0.93
C GLU A 336 -1.75 20.49 1.62
N PHE A 337 -1.32 19.59 2.50
CA PHE A 337 -0.21 19.87 3.42
C PHE A 337 1.16 19.87 2.79
N LEU A 338 1.52 19.01 1.82
CA LEU A 338 2.90 19.01 1.28
C LEU A 338 3.10 20.08 0.21
N SER A 339 2.16 20.18 -0.74
CA SER A 339 2.16 21.27 -1.71
C SER A 339 1.91 22.61 -1.01
N GLY A 340 1.05 22.62 0.02
CA GLY A 340 0.83 23.77 0.88
C GLY A 340 2.03 24.07 1.75
N TYR A 341 2.73 23.08 2.31
CA TYR A 341 3.92 23.25 3.14
C TYR A 341 5.07 23.85 2.35
N VAL A 342 5.46 23.21 1.23
CA VAL A 342 6.54 23.73 0.39
C VAL A 342 6.17 25.14 -0.11
N LYS A 343 4.91 25.39 -0.47
CA LYS A 343 4.43 26.72 -0.90
C LYS A 343 4.36 27.75 0.24
N MET A 344 3.93 27.35 1.43
CA MET A 344 3.70 28.20 2.61
C MET A 344 5.01 28.57 3.28
N TYR A 345 5.96 27.64 3.30
CA TYR A 345 7.19 27.76 4.06
C TYR A 345 8.44 27.98 3.19
N TYR A 346 8.42 27.58 1.92
CA TYR A 346 9.46 27.90 0.93
C TYR A 346 8.86 28.52 -0.35
N PRO A 347 8.29 29.73 -0.25
CA PRO A 347 7.82 30.45 -1.43
C PRO A 347 8.96 30.68 -2.44
N ASP A 348 10.18 30.89 -1.94
CA ASP A 348 11.41 30.84 -2.74
C ASP A 348 12.15 29.51 -2.50
N ARG A 349 12.10 28.62 -3.49
CA ARG A 349 12.78 27.32 -3.45
C ARG A 349 14.29 27.43 -3.69
N GLY A 350 14.77 28.58 -4.14
CA GLY A 350 16.19 28.85 -4.31
C GLY A 350 16.89 29.32 -3.03
N ALA A 351 16.14 29.71 -1.99
CA ALA A 351 16.71 30.19 -0.74
C ALA A 351 17.46 29.09 0.04
N PRO A 352 16.90 27.87 0.25
CA PRO A 352 17.61 26.82 0.96
C PRO A 352 18.85 26.35 0.20
N ARG A 353 19.97 26.25 0.92
CA ARG A 353 21.25 25.76 0.37
C ARG A 353 21.71 24.45 0.99
N ILE A 354 21.10 24.09 2.11
CA ILE A 354 21.45 22.91 2.91
C ILE A 354 20.21 22.03 3.07
N ALA A 355 20.33 20.75 2.76
CA ALA A 355 19.26 19.78 3.00
C ALA A 355 19.63 18.88 4.19
N VAL A 356 18.77 18.84 5.19
CA VAL A 356 18.86 17.90 6.32
C VAL A 356 18.07 16.65 5.93
N ILE A 357 18.71 15.49 6.04
CA ILE A 357 18.23 14.17 5.62
C ILE A 357 18.17 13.30 6.87
N GLY A 358 16.98 13.10 7.44
CA GLY A 358 16.80 12.34 8.67
C GLY A 358 15.34 12.25 9.09
N ARG A 359 15.05 11.43 10.10
CA ARG A 359 13.68 11.17 10.57
C ARG A 359 13.26 12.18 11.63
N ASP A 360 12.17 12.91 11.41
CA ASP A 360 11.51 13.63 12.50
C ASP A 360 10.92 12.58 13.47
N ALA A 361 11.30 12.64 14.75
CA ALA A 361 11.12 11.56 15.72
C ALA A 361 10.04 11.79 16.81
N PRO A 362 8.92 12.52 16.59
CA PRO A 362 7.94 12.68 17.64
C PRO A 362 7.06 11.44 17.80
N LEU A 363 6.74 11.10 19.05
CA LEU A 363 5.76 10.07 19.40
C LEU A 363 4.32 10.46 19.02
N SER A 364 4.05 11.76 18.80
CA SER A 364 2.73 12.29 18.45
C SER A 364 2.75 13.14 17.17
N PRO A 365 1.85 12.88 16.20
CA PRO A 365 1.71 13.67 14.98
C PRO A 365 1.39 15.16 15.19
N SER A 366 0.83 15.55 16.34
CA SER A 366 0.59 16.96 16.65
C SER A 366 1.87 17.77 16.86
N THR A 367 3.00 17.10 17.07
CA THR A 367 4.30 17.70 17.46
C THR A 367 5.36 17.63 16.36
N PHE A 368 4.98 17.32 15.12
CA PHE A 368 5.89 17.43 13.98
C PHE A 368 6.44 18.85 13.85
N LEU A 369 7.73 18.97 13.50
CA LEU A 369 8.40 20.26 13.35
C LEU A 369 7.58 21.22 12.46
N TYR A 370 6.95 20.71 11.41
CA TYR A 370 6.22 21.54 10.45
C TYR A 370 4.76 21.84 10.82
N ARG A 371 4.20 21.16 11.82
CA ARG A 371 2.87 21.45 12.37
C ARG A 371 2.94 22.38 13.56
N GLN A 372 3.95 22.21 14.41
CA GLN A 372 4.19 23.05 15.59
C GLN A 372 5.67 23.45 15.66
N PRO A 373 6.13 24.33 14.76
CA PRO A 373 7.55 24.71 14.67
C PRO A 373 8.12 25.38 15.92
N GLU A 374 7.24 25.91 16.75
CA GLU A 374 7.59 26.55 18.03
C GLU A 374 7.46 25.59 19.22
N THR A 375 7.10 24.30 19.00
CA THR A 375 7.14 23.32 20.10
C THR A 375 8.56 22.94 20.42
N GLY A 376 8.92 23.01 21.71
CA GLY A 376 10.19 22.56 22.27
C GLY A 376 10.33 21.05 22.32
N ASN A 377 9.99 20.33 21.24
CA ASN A 377 10.20 18.90 21.16
C ASN A 377 11.73 18.61 21.14
N ARG A 378 12.13 17.47 21.71
CA ARG A 378 13.55 17.12 21.92
C ARG A 378 14.35 17.01 20.63
N PHE A 379 13.71 16.64 19.52
CA PHE A 379 14.35 16.55 18.21
C PHE A 379 14.66 17.93 17.65
N VAL A 380 13.69 18.84 17.65
CA VAL A 380 13.85 20.21 17.13
C VAL A 380 14.93 20.95 17.90
N ALA A 381 14.92 20.87 19.24
CA ALA A 381 15.95 21.49 20.07
C ALA A 381 17.35 20.95 19.72
N GLY A 382 17.51 19.62 19.68
CA GLY A 382 18.80 19.01 19.34
C GLY A 382 19.25 19.29 17.90
N LEU A 383 18.32 19.39 16.94
CA LEU A 383 18.61 19.75 15.56
C LEU A 383 19.08 21.20 15.44
N PHE A 384 18.42 22.12 16.14
CA PHE A 384 18.76 23.54 16.13
C PHE A 384 20.11 23.80 16.80
N ASP A 385 20.40 23.13 17.91
CA ASP A 385 21.71 23.15 18.55
C ASP A 385 22.82 22.61 17.62
N LEU A 386 22.54 21.51 16.92
CA LEU A 386 23.46 20.90 15.96
C LEU A 386 23.78 21.87 14.80
N LEU A 387 22.77 22.57 14.28
CA LEU A 387 22.90 23.44 13.11
C LEU A 387 23.24 24.89 13.46
N GLY A 388 23.18 25.27 14.74
CA GLY A 388 23.39 26.64 15.21
C GLY A 388 22.29 27.60 14.78
N VAL A 389 21.04 27.13 14.79
CA VAL A 389 19.86 27.88 14.36
C VAL A 389 19.00 28.20 15.59
N LYS A 390 18.42 29.40 15.67
CA LYS A 390 17.66 29.84 16.85
C LYS A 390 16.15 29.70 16.72
N SER A 391 15.65 29.59 15.48
CA SER A 391 14.22 29.54 15.21
C SER A 391 13.91 28.80 13.92
N PHE A 392 12.65 28.36 13.79
CA PHE A 392 12.20 27.75 12.54
C PHE A 392 12.20 28.73 11.35
N THR A 393 12.04 30.02 11.61
CA THR A 393 12.15 31.06 10.57
C THR A 393 13.56 31.14 10.01
N GLU A 394 14.57 31.15 10.88
CA GLU A 394 15.97 31.10 10.47
C GLU A 394 16.31 29.76 9.78
N PHE A 395 15.76 28.66 10.29
CA PHE A 395 15.93 27.34 9.69
C PHE A 395 15.55 27.35 8.21
N LYS A 396 14.32 27.78 7.86
CA LYS A 396 13.82 27.72 6.48
C LYS A 396 14.54 28.64 5.50
N GLN A 397 15.27 29.66 5.98
CA GLN A 397 16.03 30.55 5.09
C GLN A 397 17.27 29.86 4.52
N ARG A 398 17.81 28.86 5.22
CA ARG A 398 19.09 28.22 4.89
C ARG A 398 18.96 26.71 4.67
N PHE A 399 18.02 26.09 5.38
CA PHE A 399 17.84 24.66 5.50
C PHE A 399 16.48 24.24 4.98
N VAL A 400 16.44 23.03 4.43
CA VAL A 400 15.22 22.23 4.28
C VAL A 400 15.42 20.92 5.00
N LEU A 401 14.51 20.53 5.89
CA LEU A 401 14.49 19.16 6.43
C LEU A 401 13.67 18.32 5.47
N THR A 402 14.38 17.57 4.64
CA THR A 402 13.81 16.51 3.82
C THR A 402 13.75 15.25 4.64
N ASP A 403 12.58 14.63 4.67
CA ASP A 403 12.47 13.36 5.33
C ASP A 403 13.05 12.29 4.41
N ALA A 404 14.24 11.80 4.78
CA ALA A 404 14.93 10.72 4.11
C ALA A 404 14.11 9.43 4.13
N LEU A 405 13.34 9.26 5.21
CA LEU A 405 12.68 8.05 5.58
C LEU A 405 11.23 8.40 5.90
N ARG A 406 10.49 8.82 4.87
CA ARG A 406 9.04 9.03 4.95
C ARG A 406 8.25 7.77 5.33
N CYS A 407 8.95 6.67 5.62
CA CYS A 407 8.41 5.57 6.39
C CYS A 407 8.04 6.10 7.78
N HIS A 408 6.74 6.37 7.98
CA HIS A 408 6.13 6.63 9.28
C HIS A 408 6.13 5.36 10.17
N SER A 409 7.23 4.62 10.16
CA SER A 409 7.53 3.56 11.10
C SER A 409 7.85 4.20 12.44
N THR A 410 7.07 3.84 13.45
CA THR A 410 7.38 4.14 14.86
C THR A 410 8.50 3.23 15.38
N ALA A 411 8.90 2.20 14.62
CA ALA A 411 9.99 1.31 15.01
C ALA A 411 11.34 2.05 15.04
N PRO A 412 12.30 1.62 15.86
CA PRO A 412 13.63 2.23 15.93
C PRO A 412 14.41 2.16 14.60
N HIS A 413 14.11 1.15 13.77
CA HIS A 413 14.80 0.88 12.51
C HIS A 413 13.83 0.62 11.36
N VAL A 414 14.24 1.00 10.14
CA VAL A 414 13.54 0.70 8.89
C VAL A 414 14.28 -0.44 8.17
N ALA A 415 13.54 -1.49 7.79
CA ALA A 415 14.10 -2.60 7.04
C ALA A 415 14.73 -2.12 5.71
N GLU A 416 15.86 -2.72 5.34
CA GLU A 416 16.68 -2.27 4.20
C GLU A 416 15.89 -2.17 2.88
N LYS A 417 14.99 -3.13 2.63
CA LYS A 417 14.11 -3.10 1.45
C LYS A 417 13.19 -1.87 1.42
N GLY A 418 12.78 -1.37 2.58
CA GLY A 418 12.01 -0.12 2.72
C GLY A 418 12.85 1.13 2.46
N LEU A 419 14.14 1.12 2.84
CA LEU A 419 15.08 2.22 2.57
C LEU A 419 15.25 2.46 1.06
N ALA A 420 15.37 1.38 0.29
CA ALA A 420 15.54 1.41 -1.16
C ALA A 420 14.37 2.13 -1.84
N TYR A 421 13.15 1.83 -1.43
CA TYR A 421 11.97 2.48 -1.97
C TYR A 421 11.91 3.95 -1.55
N CYS A 422 12.15 4.26 -0.27
CA CYS A 422 12.17 5.65 0.24
C CYS A 422 13.15 6.56 -0.51
N SER A 423 14.24 6.00 -1.03
CA SER A 423 15.24 6.77 -1.77
C SER A 423 14.70 7.43 -3.05
N HIS A 424 13.67 6.86 -3.69
CA HIS A 424 13.11 7.41 -4.91
C HIS A 424 12.45 8.78 -4.66
N HIS A 425 11.69 8.93 -3.57
CA HIS A 425 11.06 10.22 -3.26
C HIS A 425 12.04 11.21 -2.69
N LEU A 426 13.03 10.77 -1.91
CA LEU A 426 14.11 11.65 -1.44
C LEU A 426 14.78 12.34 -2.64
N ARG A 427 15.12 11.60 -3.70
CA ARG A 427 15.68 12.20 -4.93
C ARG A 427 14.72 13.19 -5.58
N ALA A 428 13.43 12.87 -5.64
CA ALA A 428 12.43 13.75 -6.24
C ALA A 428 12.22 15.07 -5.44
N GLU A 429 12.25 15.00 -4.11
CA GLU A 429 12.13 16.15 -3.22
C GLU A 429 13.36 17.05 -3.30
N LEU A 430 14.56 16.48 -3.26
CA LEU A 430 15.81 17.24 -3.36
C LEU A 430 15.90 18.03 -4.67
N LYS A 431 15.36 17.50 -5.77
CA LYS A 431 15.28 18.20 -7.07
C LYS A 431 14.41 19.46 -7.06
N LEU A 432 13.53 19.63 -6.06
CA LEU A 432 12.70 20.83 -5.95
C LEU A 432 13.51 22.06 -5.50
N PHE A 433 14.69 21.86 -4.93
CA PHE A 433 15.56 22.90 -4.37
C PHE A 433 16.85 23.00 -5.19
N PRO A 434 16.90 23.88 -6.21
CA PRO A 434 17.97 23.89 -7.21
C PRO A 434 19.34 24.36 -6.68
N ASN A 435 19.37 25.04 -5.53
CA ASN A 435 20.57 25.66 -4.96
C ASN A 435 21.20 24.85 -3.82
N LEU A 436 20.76 23.61 -3.60
CA LEU A 436 21.38 22.73 -2.61
C LEU A 436 22.83 22.44 -2.97
N HIS A 437 23.74 22.69 -2.02
CA HIS A 437 25.16 22.36 -2.14
C HIS A 437 25.70 21.58 -0.95
N THR A 438 24.95 21.51 0.15
CA THR A 438 25.32 20.77 1.36
C THR A 438 24.19 19.86 1.83
N PHE A 439 24.53 18.65 2.29
CA PHE A 439 23.63 17.72 2.95
C PHE A 439 24.07 17.45 4.39
N VAL A 440 23.12 17.32 5.31
CA VAL A 440 23.35 16.89 6.68
C VAL A 440 22.51 15.64 6.92
N VAL A 441 23.16 14.47 7.06
CA VAL A 441 22.52 13.16 7.17
C VAL A 441 22.53 12.71 8.64
N LEU A 442 21.37 12.37 9.19
CA LEU A 442 21.16 12.12 10.62
C LEU A 442 20.81 10.66 10.92
N GLY A 443 21.70 9.95 11.65
CA GLY A 443 21.46 8.60 12.15
C GLY A 443 21.66 7.46 11.14
N ASP A 444 21.60 6.23 11.63
CA ASP A 444 22.01 5.03 10.90
C ASP A 444 21.17 4.74 9.65
N ASP A 445 19.85 4.81 9.75
CA ASP A 445 18.97 4.47 8.63
C ASP A 445 19.11 5.50 7.48
N ALA A 446 19.21 6.79 7.81
CA ALA A 446 19.40 7.85 6.82
C ALA A 446 20.79 7.75 6.18
N TYR A 447 21.82 7.43 6.98
CA TYR A 447 23.16 7.15 6.49
C TYR A 447 23.16 5.96 5.52
N LEU A 448 22.57 4.83 5.91
CA LEU A 448 22.50 3.62 5.11
C LEU A 448 21.79 3.86 3.79
N GLN A 449 20.64 4.54 3.83
CA GLN A 449 19.89 4.92 2.63
C GLN A 449 20.70 5.85 1.73
N PHE A 450 21.34 6.88 2.29
CA PHE A 450 22.12 7.85 1.54
C PHE A 450 23.29 7.17 0.82
N GLN A 451 24.05 6.32 1.53
CA GLN A 451 25.19 5.60 0.97
C GLN A 451 24.78 4.62 -0.15
N ARG A 452 23.76 3.79 0.09
CA ARG A 452 23.37 2.74 -0.87
C ARG A 452 22.57 3.25 -2.05
N HIS A 453 21.75 4.28 -1.86
CA HIS A 453 20.78 4.67 -2.87
C HIS A 453 21.00 6.07 -3.42
N LEU A 454 21.49 7.04 -2.65
CA LEU A 454 21.86 8.33 -3.23
C LEU A 454 23.25 8.30 -3.86
N LEU A 455 24.22 7.68 -3.18
CA LEU A 455 25.59 7.53 -3.68
C LEU A 455 25.82 6.23 -4.45
N GLU A 456 24.85 5.32 -4.46
CA GLU A 456 24.88 4.06 -5.22
C GLU A 456 26.10 3.17 -4.87
N ARG A 457 26.55 3.21 -3.60
CA ARG A 457 27.67 2.39 -3.12
C ARG A 457 27.21 0.96 -2.79
N GLY A 458 27.98 -0.01 -3.26
CA GLY A 458 27.72 -1.44 -2.99
C GLY A 458 28.01 -1.86 -1.54
N PRO A 459 27.65 -3.10 -1.18
CA PRO A 459 27.98 -3.68 0.13
C PRO A 459 29.51 -3.64 0.38
N GLY A 460 29.92 -3.16 1.55
CA GLY A 460 31.35 -2.99 1.89
C GLY A 460 32.02 -1.73 1.32
N GLY A 461 31.30 -0.92 0.55
CA GLY A 461 31.81 0.33 -0.03
C GLY A 461 31.86 1.53 0.93
N PHE A 462 31.44 1.36 2.18
CA PHE A 462 31.45 2.39 3.22
C PHE A 462 31.49 1.75 4.61
N LYS A 463 32.01 2.51 5.59
CA LYS A 463 32.14 2.08 6.99
C LYS A 463 30.80 2.16 7.74
N PRO A 464 30.59 1.38 8.82
CA PRO A 464 29.50 1.65 9.77
C PRO A 464 29.52 3.09 10.26
N LEU A 465 28.35 3.70 10.48
CA LEU A 465 28.24 5.11 10.88
C LEU A 465 29.06 5.38 12.16
N ASP A 466 28.90 4.53 13.17
CA ASP A 466 29.64 4.64 14.43
C ASP A 466 31.17 4.69 14.24
N GLU A 467 31.72 3.92 13.32
CA GLU A 467 33.15 3.93 13.01
C GLU A 467 33.55 5.21 12.27
N LEU A 468 32.69 5.66 11.34
CA LEU A 468 32.92 6.88 10.57
C LEU A 468 32.92 8.14 11.45
N LEU A 469 32.06 8.19 12.47
CA LEU A 469 31.88 9.39 13.30
C LEU A 469 32.92 9.52 14.41
N GLN A 470 33.70 8.48 14.73
CA GLN A 470 34.72 8.58 15.78
C GLN A 470 36.01 9.26 15.29
N PRO A 471 36.68 10.07 16.14
CA PRO A 471 36.33 10.44 17.52
C PRO A 471 35.48 11.74 17.64
N GLN A 472 35.24 12.45 16.53
CA GLN A 472 34.73 13.82 16.53
C GLN A 472 33.20 13.93 16.73
N GLY A 473 32.48 12.81 16.60
CA GLY A 473 31.02 12.73 16.69
C GLY A 473 30.28 13.16 15.42
N TRP A 474 30.99 13.56 14.37
CA TRP A 474 30.48 13.82 13.03
C TRP A 474 31.59 13.56 12.00
N ALA A 475 31.22 13.40 10.72
CA ALA A 475 32.18 13.26 9.62
C ALA A 475 31.75 14.09 8.42
N ARG A 476 32.68 14.45 7.55
CA ARG A 476 32.38 15.13 6.27
C ARG A 476 32.98 14.42 5.07
N GLU A 477 32.28 14.50 3.95
CA GLU A 477 32.72 14.00 2.66
C GLU A 477 32.28 14.95 1.53
N GLU A 478 33.06 15.01 0.45
CA GLU A 478 32.64 15.65 -0.80
C GLU A 478 32.24 14.59 -1.83
N VAL A 479 31.02 14.67 -2.34
CA VAL A 479 30.44 13.65 -3.22
C VAL A 479 29.88 14.26 -4.49
N ARG A 480 29.78 13.45 -5.55
CA ARG A 480 28.99 13.77 -6.73
C ARG A 480 27.77 12.87 -6.76
N ILE A 481 26.60 13.47 -6.97
CA ILE A 481 25.34 12.75 -7.12
C ILE A 481 24.78 13.11 -8.50
N PRO A 482 25.17 12.39 -9.57
CA PRO A 482 24.81 12.74 -10.95
C PRO A 482 23.30 12.85 -11.17
N THR A 483 22.52 12.09 -10.41
CA THR A 483 21.06 12.12 -10.47
C THR A 483 20.44 13.41 -9.93
N LEU A 484 21.18 14.22 -9.16
CA LEU A 484 20.74 15.50 -8.59
C LEU A 484 21.42 16.69 -9.28
N THR A 485 22.75 16.69 -9.38
CA THR A 485 23.52 17.78 -9.99
C THR A 485 24.91 17.33 -10.43
N ALA A 486 25.47 18.03 -11.42
CA ALA A 486 26.86 17.82 -11.86
C ALA A 486 27.90 18.46 -10.91
N ARG A 487 27.45 19.26 -9.93
CA ARG A 487 28.33 19.94 -8.97
C ARG A 487 28.79 19.00 -7.86
N LEU A 488 29.93 19.35 -7.25
CA LEU A 488 30.40 18.68 -6.03
C LEU A 488 29.56 19.16 -4.84
N LEU A 489 29.15 18.22 -4.00
CA LEU A 489 28.24 18.44 -2.87
C LEU A 489 28.97 18.09 -1.58
N LYS A 490 28.81 18.92 -0.53
CA LYS A 490 29.35 18.64 0.80
C LYS A 490 28.34 17.81 1.59
N VAL A 491 28.77 16.75 2.25
CA VAL A 491 27.90 15.92 3.09
C VAL A 491 28.47 15.86 4.50
N PHE A 492 27.65 16.15 5.49
CA PHE A 492 27.94 15.94 6.90
C PHE A 492 27.13 14.75 7.40
N TYR A 493 27.79 13.82 8.10
CA TYR A 493 27.16 12.68 8.75
C TYR A 493 27.18 12.90 10.26
N CYS A 494 26.04 12.78 10.91
CA CYS A 494 25.86 13.03 12.34
C CYS A 494 25.02 11.94 13.00
N TYR A 495 25.17 11.78 14.32
CA TYR A 495 24.23 11.01 15.13
C TYR A 495 22.85 11.65 15.09
N HIS A 496 21.82 10.84 15.27
CA HIS A 496 20.46 11.35 15.37
C HIS A 496 20.30 12.18 16.66
N PRO A 497 19.63 13.36 16.65
CA PRO A 497 19.45 14.17 17.85
C PRO A 497 18.71 13.47 19.01
N THR A 498 17.91 12.45 18.69
CA THR A 498 17.02 11.74 19.63
C THR A 498 17.15 10.22 19.66
N PHE A 499 17.60 9.55 18.59
CA PHE A 499 17.74 8.10 18.56
C PHE A 499 19.16 7.69 18.93
N GLY A 500 19.28 6.66 19.78
CA GLY A 500 20.57 6.23 20.32
C GLY A 500 21.03 7.04 21.54
N TYR A 501 22.19 6.65 22.09
CA TYR A 501 22.76 7.26 23.31
C TYR A 501 23.81 8.34 23.02
N LYS A 502 24.35 8.39 21.79
CA LYS A 502 25.41 9.30 21.38
C LYS A 502 24.83 10.54 20.71
N ARG A 503 25.56 11.67 20.76
CA ARG A 503 25.17 12.95 20.17
C ARG A 503 26.36 13.59 19.45
N SER A 504 26.08 14.25 18.34
CA SER A 504 27.07 15.04 17.62
C SER A 504 27.22 16.43 18.23
N PRO A 505 28.44 16.99 18.35
CA PRO A 505 28.62 18.40 18.66
C PRO A 505 28.10 19.28 17.51
N SER A 506 27.91 20.58 17.78
CA SER A 506 27.42 21.53 16.78
C SER A 506 28.35 21.59 15.56
N ILE A 507 27.76 21.54 14.37
CA ILE A 507 28.46 21.66 13.08
C ILE A 507 28.30 23.05 12.46
N ALA A 508 27.61 23.98 13.13
CA ALA A 508 27.35 25.34 12.64
C ALA A 508 28.59 26.08 12.09
N PRO A 509 29.78 26.02 12.73
CA PRO A 509 30.98 26.68 12.21
C PRO A 509 31.44 26.17 10.84
N PHE A 510 31.04 24.96 10.46
CA PHE A 510 31.43 24.30 9.21
C PHE A 510 30.38 24.42 8.10
N LEU A 511 29.20 24.97 8.42
CA LEU A 511 28.08 25.16 7.50
C LEU A 511 28.02 26.57 6.89
N ALA A 512 28.88 27.48 7.33
CA ALA A 512 28.95 28.87 6.88
C ALA A 512 29.42 29.02 5.43
#